data_AF-A0A3N5FBF3-F1
#
_entry.id   AF-A0A3N5FBF3-F1
#
_cell.length_a   1.000
_cell.length_b   1.000
_cell.length_c   1.000
_cell.angle_alpha   90.00
_cell.angle_beta   90.00
_cell.angle_gamma   90.00
#
_symmetry.space_group_name_H-M   'P 1'
#
loop_
_entity.id
_entity.type
_entity.pdbx_description
1 polymer ?
#
loop_
_entity_poly.entity_id
_entity_poly.type
_entity_poly.pdbx_seq_one_letter_code
_entity_poly.pdbx_strand_id
1 'polypeptide(L)'
;MIALLLFVAVWQDPVDVGPNDPAEPIAKEFSLERGRKFMDDVSLQWQRERKCVTCHTNFAYLTTGASYAGERSAYAAIRKFTEELVRERWETKGPRWDAEVVVAAMGLAVS
;
A
#
# COMPACT_ATOMS: atom_id res chain seq x y z
N MET A 1 -1.15 30.47 -24.83
CA MET A 1 -1.35 30.25 -23.38
C MET A 1 -1.77 28.80 -23.18
N ILE A 2 -0.81 27.92 -22.89
CA ILE A 2 -1.09 26.51 -22.58
C ILE A 2 -1.17 26.42 -21.05
N ALA A 3 -2.34 26.09 -20.53
CA ALA A 3 -2.55 25.90 -19.10
C ALA A 3 -1.80 24.63 -18.66
N LEU A 4 -0.72 24.80 -17.89
CA LEU A 4 -0.13 23.71 -17.12
C LEU A 4 -1.11 23.32 -16.01
N LEU A 5 -1.88 22.27 -16.25
CA LEU A 5 -2.56 21.54 -15.19
C LEU A 5 -1.48 20.82 -14.37
N LEU A 6 -1.05 21.44 -13.28
CA LEU A 6 -0.29 20.76 -12.23
C LEU A 6 -1.21 19.72 -11.59
N PHE A 7 -1.09 18.46 -12.03
CA PHE A 7 -1.53 17.32 -11.23
C PHE A 7 -0.65 17.29 -9.98
N VAL A 8 -1.07 18.00 -8.94
CA VAL A 8 -0.58 17.74 -7.59
C VAL A 8 -1.06 16.33 -7.29
N ALA A 9 -0.14 15.36 -7.30
CA ALA A 9 -0.40 14.05 -6.72
C ALA A 9 -0.77 14.31 -5.26
N VAL A 10 -2.07 14.31 -4.96
CA VAL A 10 -2.57 14.40 -3.60
C VAL A 10 -2.17 13.09 -2.93
N TRP A 11 -0.97 13.08 -2.36
CA TRP A 11 -0.62 12.16 -1.31
C TRP A 11 -1.55 12.50 -0.15
N GLN A 12 -2.66 11.78 -0.02
CA GLN A 12 -3.36 11.75 1.25
C GLN A 12 -2.37 11.13 2.25
N ASP A 13 -2.01 11.86 3.29
CA ASP A 13 -1.28 11.26 4.39
C ASP A 13 -2.12 10.07 4.90
N PRO A 14 -1.53 8.87 5.07
CA PRO A 14 -2.25 7.76 5.62
C PRO A 14 -2.86 8.14 6.96
N VAL A 15 -4.13 7.80 7.15
CA VAL A 15 -4.76 7.89 8.47
C VAL A 15 -3.96 6.98 9.40
N ASP A 16 -3.55 7.50 10.56
CA ASP A 16 -2.99 6.66 11.61
C ASP A 16 -4.10 5.74 12.13
N VAL A 17 -4.00 4.44 11.80
CA VAL A 17 -5.00 3.44 12.19
C VAL A 17 -4.83 2.99 13.64
N GLY A 18 -3.78 3.43 14.33
CA GLY A 18 -3.49 3.06 15.71
C GLY A 18 -3.17 1.57 15.89
N PRO A 19 -2.89 1.14 17.14
CA PRO A 19 -2.75 -0.27 17.46
C PRO A 19 -4.11 -0.97 17.50
N ASN A 20 -4.14 -2.27 17.18
CA ASN A 20 -5.33 -3.10 17.39
C ASN A 20 -5.71 -3.12 18.88
N ASP A 21 -6.98 -2.88 19.19
CA ASP A 21 -7.52 -2.91 20.56
C ASP A 21 -8.52 -4.08 20.69
N PRO A 22 -8.35 -5.01 21.65
CA PRO A 22 -9.34 -6.08 21.88
C PRO A 22 -10.73 -5.56 22.28
N ALA A 23 -10.84 -4.32 22.75
CA ALA A 23 -12.10 -3.64 23.06
C ALA A 23 -12.68 -2.85 21.86
N GLU A 24 -12.06 -2.91 20.68
CA GLU A 24 -12.56 -2.22 19.49
C GLU A 24 -14.01 -2.67 19.16
N PRO A 25 -14.94 -1.74 18.94
CA PRO A 25 -16.32 -2.09 18.64
C PRO A 25 -16.46 -2.92 17.36
N ILE A 26 -17.09 -4.10 17.45
CA ILE A 26 -17.44 -4.89 16.28
C ILE A 26 -18.59 -4.22 15.53
N ALA A 27 -18.39 -3.96 14.24
CA ALA A 27 -19.44 -3.41 13.38
C ALA A 27 -20.66 -4.35 13.34
N LYS A 28 -21.85 -3.81 13.57
CA LYS A 28 -23.12 -4.58 13.53
C LYS A 28 -23.49 -5.06 12.13
N GLU A 29 -22.96 -4.39 11.11
CA GLU A 29 -23.24 -4.66 9.70
C GLU A 29 -21.94 -4.70 8.91
N PHE A 30 -21.87 -5.65 7.98
CA PHE A 30 -20.79 -5.74 7.02
C PHE A 30 -20.73 -4.50 6.13
N SER A 31 -19.52 -3.98 5.89
CA SER A 31 -19.28 -2.94 4.89
C SER A 31 -18.00 -3.22 4.15
N LEU A 32 -18.13 -3.56 2.88
CA LEU A 32 -16.99 -3.75 1.98
C LEU A 32 -16.16 -2.47 1.92
N GLU A 33 -16.78 -1.30 1.76
CA GLU A 33 -16.07 -0.03 1.62
C GLU A 33 -15.24 0.33 2.86
N ARG A 34 -15.77 0.14 4.08
CA ARG A 34 -14.99 0.38 5.31
C ARG A 34 -13.81 -0.58 5.43
N GLY A 35 -14.00 -1.86 5.14
CA GLY A 35 -12.91 -2.84 5.15
C GLY A 35 -11.84 -2.50 4.11
N ARG A 36 -12.26 -2.07 2.92
CA ARG A 36 -11.36 -1.63 1.87
C ARG A 36 -10.59 -0.36 2.26
N LYS A 37 -11.24 0.64 2.84
CA LYS A 37 -10.57 1.85 3.34
C LYS A 37 -9.54 1.51 4.43
N PHE A 38 -9.88 0.63 5.37
CA PHE A 38 -8.93 0.16 6.38
C PHE A 38 -7.67 -0.45 5.75
N MET A 39 -7.83 -1.31 4.74
CA MET A 39 -6.68 -1.90 4.04
C MET A 39 -5.82 -0.87 3.30
N ASP A 40 -6.43 0.18 2.73
CA ASP A 40 -5.68 1.31 2.13
C ASP A 40 -4.82 1.99 3.20
N ASP A 41 -5.46 2.41 4.29
CA ASP A 41 -4.85 3.22 5.34
C ASP A 41 -3.70 2.45 6.00
N VAL A 42 -3.91 1.18 6.39
CA VAL A 42 -2.87 0.33 6.99
C VAL A 42 -1.69 0.12 6.05
N SER A 43 -1.94 -0.11 4.76
CA SER A 43 -0.87 -0.40 3.80
C SER A 43 -0.04 0.86 3.48
N LEU A 44 -0.70 2.01 3.38
CA LEU A 44 -0.05 3.31 3.22
C LEU A 44 0.74 3.71 4.47
N GLN A 45 0.19 3.50 5.67
CA GLN A 45 0.88 3.76 6.93
C GLN A 45 2.14 2.88 7.05
N TRP A 46 2.01 1.58 6.74
CA TRP A 46 3.13 0.65 6.81
C TRP A 46 4.29 1.06 5.91
N GLN A 47 4.04 1.35 4.63
CA GLN A 47 5.14 1.74 3.74
C GLN A 47 5.81 3.04 4.17
N ARG A 48 5.06 3.99 4.74
CA ARG A 48 5.58 5.27 5.25
C ARG A 48 6.51 5.06 6.44
N GLU A 49 6.09 4.24 7.40
CA GLU A 49 6.83 4.05 8.65
C GLU A 49 7.96 3.03 8.53
N ARG A 50 7.68 1.89 7.87
CA ARG A 50 8.59 0.73 7.81
C ARG A 50 9.45 0.73 6.55
N LYS A 51 9.04 1.45 5.50
CA LYS A 51 9.79 1.62 4.24
C LYS A 51 10.16 0.28 3.59
N CYS A 52 9.31 -0.74 3.74
CA CYS A 52 9.45 -2.06 3.16
C CYS A 52 8.09 -2.63 2.70
N VAL A 53 8.14 -3.60 1.80
CA VAL A 53 6.98 -4.42 1.39
C VAL A 53 7.03 -5.73 2.18
N THR A 54 6.01 -6.03 2.96
CA THR A 54 5.92 -7.24 3.78
C THR A 54 4.79 -8.16 3.34
N CYS A 55 4.94 -9.46 3.65
CA CYS A 55 3.98 -10.51 3.26
C CYS A 55 2.55 -10.25 3.78
N HIS A 56 2.39 -9.68 4.98
CA HIS A 56 1.09 -9.55 5.65
C HIS A 56 0.47 -8.15 5.52
N THR A 57 1.10 -7.25 4.77
CA THR A 57 0.62 -5.88 4.60
C THR A 57 0.61 -5.51 3.13
N ASN A 58 1.64 -4.84 2.60
CA ASN A 58 1.66 -4.37 1.21
C ASN A 58 1.57 -5.50 0.18
N PHE A 59 2.19 -6.66 0.41
CA PHE A 59 2.06 -7.79 -0.52
C PHE A 59 0.63 -8.34 -0.56
N ALA A 60 0.05 -8.63 0.62
CA ALA A 60 -1.34 -9.08 0.71
C ALA A 60 -2.30 -8.05 0.08
N TYR A 61 -2.06 -6.77 0.33
CA TYR A 61 -2.80 -5.69 -0.30
C TYR A 61 -2.67 -5.73 -1.82
N LEU A 62 -1.46 -5.82 -2.37
CA LEU A 62 -1.21 -5.85 -3.81
C LEU A 62 -1.70 -7.11 -4.52
N THR A 63 -2.10 -8.16 -3.81
CA THR A 63 -2.49 -9.46 -4.40
C THR A 63 -3.96 -9.82 -4.15
N THR A 64 -4.71 -9.01 -3.40
CA THR A 64 -6.09 -9.31 -3.02
C THR A 64 -7.09 -8.54 -3.87
N GLY A 65 -8.11 -9.25 -4.38
CA GLY A 65 -9.17 -8.71 -5.26
C GLY A 65 -9.85 -7.42 -4.76
N ALA A 66 -9.93 -7.25 -3.44
CA ALA A 66 -10.51 -6.07 -2.80
C ALA A 66 -9.70 -4.77 -3.04
N SER A 67 -8.42 -4.88 -3.43
CA SER A 67 -7.57 -3.74 -3.77
C SER A 67 -7.73 -3.28 -5.22
N TYR A 68 -8.21 -4.15 -6.11
CA TYR A 68 -8.37 -3.90 -7.56
C TYR A 68 -9.78 -3.49 -7.99
N ALA A 69 -10.78 -3.63 -7.12
CA ALA A 69 -12.18 -3.38 -7.48
C ALA A 69 -12.49 -1.87 -7.65
N GLY A 70 -12.23 -1.31 -8.82
CA GLY A 70 -12.36 0.12 -9.09
C GLY A 70 -11.07 0.89 -8.84
N GLU A 71 -11.00 2.14 -9.30
CA GLU A 71 -9.81 2.97 -9.22
C GLU A 71 -9.50 3.38 -7.77
N ARG A 72 -8.27 3.12 -7.34
CA ARG A 72 -7.85 3.25 -5.93
C ARG A 72 -6.47 3.92 -5.89
N SER A 73 -6.41 5.16 -5.42
CA SER A 73 -5.15 5.91 -5.33
C SER A 73 -4.12 5.24 -4.42
N ALA A 74 -4.56 4.61 -3.32
CA ALA A 74 -3.70 3.85 -2.42
C ALA A 74 -3.02 2.67 -3.14
N TYR A 75 -3.74 1.99 -4.04
CA TYR A 75 -3.18 0.92 -4.84
C TYR A 75 -2.07 1.40 -5.76
N ALA A 76 -2.31 2.48 -6.50
CA ALA A 76 -1.29 3.09 -7.35
C ALA A 76 -0.06 3.53 -6.55
N ALA A 77 -0.26 4.11 -5.35
CA ALA A 77 0.82 4.54 -4.48
C ALA A 77 1.66 3.37 -3.95
N ILE A 78 1.02 2.28 -3.52
CA ILE A 78 1.72 1.09 -2.99
C ILE A 78 2.46 0.34 -4.09
N ARG A 79 1.86 0.25 -5.28
CA ARG A 79 2.55 -0.30 -6.45
C ARG A 79 3.78 0.54 -6.80
N LYS A 80 3.62 1.85 -6.93
CA LYS A 80 4.72 2.78 -7.22
C LYS A 80 5.84 2.68 -6.19
N PHE A 81 5.51 2.65 -4.90
CA PHE A 81 6.49 2.44 -3.83
C PHE A 81 7.27 1.13 -4.01
N THR A 82 6.59 0.05 -4.41
CA THR A 82 7.23 -1.25 -4.66
C THR A 82 8.16 -1.19 -5.89
N GLU A 83 7.78 -0.47 -6.94
CA GLU A 83 8.63 -0.23 -8.10
C GLU A 83 9.90 0.58 -7.73
N GLU A 84 9.74 1.65 -6.94
CA GLU A 84 10.86 2.48 -6.46
C GLU A 84 11.79 1.71 -5.51
N LEU A 85 11.24 0.83 -4.67
CA LEU A 85 12.04 -0.06 -3.82
C LEU A 85 13.03 -0.89 -4.65
N VAL A 86 12.55 -1.45 -5.77
CA VAL A 86 13.35 -2.28 -6.68
C VAL A 86 14.29 -1.43 -7.54
N ARG A 87 13.81 -0.33 -8.11
CA ARG A 87 14.56 0.48 -9.08
C ARG A 87 15.60 1.41 -8.46
N GLU A 88 15.39 1.85 -7.23
CA GLU A 88 16.22 2.90 -6.62
C GLU A 88 16.93 2.40 -5.37
N ARG A 89 16.17 1.82 -4.43
CA ARG A 89 16.76 1.38 -3.16
C ARG A 89 17.63 0.13 -3.35
N TRP A 90 17.22 -0.86 -4.15
CA TRP A 90 18.04 -2.05 -4.36
C TRP A 90 19.32 -1.75 -5.13
N GLU A 91 19.30 -0.82 -6.10
CA GLU A 91 20.51 -0.35 -6.79
C GLU A 91 21.55 0.21 -5.82
N THR A 92 21.11 0.94 -4.79
CA THR A 92 22.02 1.63 -3.87
C THR A 92 22.34 0.83 -2.60
N LYS A 93 21.45 -0.04 -2.14
CA LYS A 93 21.53 -0.71 -0.83
C LYS A 93 21.26 -2.22 -0.87
N GLY A 94 21.04 -2.80 -2.05
CA GLY A 94 20.58 -4.19 -2.21
C GLY A 94 19.19 -4.43 -1.62
N PRO A 95 18.64 -5.65 -1.65
CA PRO A 95 17.46 -6.06 -0.88
C PRO A 95 17.77 -6.16 0.62
N ARG A 96 16.75 -6.09 1.50
CA ARG A 96 16.95 -6.24 2.96
C ARG A 96 17.14 -7.70 3.37
N TRP A 97 16.41 -8.60 2.71
CA TRP A 97 16.36 -10.03 2.97
C TRP A 97 15.70 -10.73 1.78
N ASP A 98 15.88 -12.05 1.66
CA ASP A 98 15.37 -12.84 0.52
C ASP A 98 13.85 -12.73 0.36
N ALA A 99 13.11 -12.70 1.47
CA ALA A 99 11.67 -12.53 1.42
C ALA A 99 11.24 -11.19 0.77
N GLU A 100 12.02 -10.12 0.85
CA GLU A 100 11.72 -8.84 0.21
C GLU A 100 11.79 -8.99 -1.32
N VAL A 101 12.75 -9.78 -1.81
CA VAL A 101 12.88 -10.10 -3.23
C VAL A 101 11.65 -10.84 -3.73
N VAL A 102 11.26 -11.89 -3.01
CA VAL A 102 10.11 -12.73 -3.37
C VAL A 102 8.81 -11.92 -3.37
N VAL A 103 8.52 -11.17 -2.30
CA VAL A 103 7.25 -10.42 -2.20
C VAL A 103 7.17 -9.24 -3.16
N ALA A 104 8.28 -8.55 -3.42
CA ALA A 104 8.29 -7.45 -4.39
C ALA A 104 8.07 -8.00 -5.81
N ALA A 105 8.77 -9.08 -6.18
CA ALA A 105 8.59 -9.72 -7.48
C ALA A 105 7.17 -10.25 -7.68
N MET A 106 6.65 -11.02 -6.71
CA MET A 106 5.29 -11.55 -6.77
C MET A 106 4.25 -10.42 -6.78
N GLY A 107 4.40 -9.44 -5.90
CA GLY A 107 3.51 -8.29 -5.81
C GLY A 107 3.43 -7.56 -7.15
N LEU A 108 4.56 -7.22 -7.77
CA LEU A 108 4.60 -6.52 -9.06
C LEU A 108 4.11 -7.37 -10.24
N ALA A 109 4.27 -8.69 -10.19
CA ALA A 109 3.85 -9.59 -11.26
C ALA A 109 2.32 -9.76 -11.35
N VAL A 110 1.62 -9.64 -10.22
CA VAL A 110 0.16 -9.84 -10.13
C VAL A 110 -0.60 -8.53 -9.90
N SER A 111 0.10 -7.40 -9.81
CA SER A 111 -0.50 -6.07 -9.61
C SER A 111 -0.51 -5.20 -10.86
#